data_AF-A0A0L6X1F8-F1
#
_entry.id   AF-A0A0L6X1F8-F1
#
_cell.length_a   1.000
_cell.length_b   1.000
_cell.length_c   1.000
_cell.angle_alpha   90.00
_cell.angle_beta   90.00
_cell.angle_gamma   90.00
#
_symmetry.space_group_name_H-M   'P 1'
#
loop_
_entity.id
_entity.type
_entity.pdbx_description
1 polymer ?
#
loop_
_entity_poly.entity_id
_entity_poly.type
_entity_poly.pdbx_seq_one_letter_code
_entity_poly.pdbx_strand_id
1 'polypeptide(L)'
;RVSSTLDKSVGKKYLVDDNPETCWTSQQGLPQHIQLTFAHRVIPKRILLTFQGGFVGTHCILRVECDSEGEKNWQIWTSIYPEDVNRRQTFDLPSYNNDSGIRSLKLVFEQSSDFFGRITVYDLKVEGTVVGS
;
A
#
# COMPACT_ATOMS: atom_id res chain seq x y z
N ARG A 1 -3.32 -14.96 -2.18
CA ARG A 1 -4.01 -15.29 -0.91
C ARG A 1 -3.65 -14.19 0.08
N VAL A 2 -4.64 -13.44 0.58
CA VAL A 2 -4.43 -12.41 1.62
C VAL A 2 -4.68 -13.08 2.97
N SER A 3 -3.69 -13.06 3.86
CA SER A 3 -3.86 -13.52 5.25
C SER A 3 -3.61 -12.34 6.18
N SER A 4 -4.50 -12.11 7.14
CA SER A 4 -4.25 -11.19 8.26
C SER A 4 -4.86 -11.75 9.54
N THR A 5 -4.04 -11.89 10.57
CA THR A 5 -4.48 -11.96 11.96
C THR A 5 -5.30 -10.70 12.28
N LEU A 6 -6.51 -10.89 12.83
CA LEU A 6 -7.47 -9.91 13.37
C LEU A 6 -7.24 -8.42 13.04
N ASP A 7 -8.04 -7.84 12.14
CA ASP A 7 -8.27 -6.38 12.17
C ASP A 7 -9.61 -6.01 11.52
N LYS A 8 -10.44 -5.21 12.22
CA LYS A 8 -11.85 -4.89 11.90
C LYS A 8 -12.02 -3.94 10.70
N SER A 9 -11.07 -3.91 9.78
CA SER A 9 -11.20 -3.15 8.53
C SER A 9 -12.15 -3.87 7.56
N VAL A 10 -13.20 -3.17 7.14
CA VAL A 10 -14.18 -3.66 6.17
C VAL A 10 -13.63 -3.45 4.76
N GLY A 11 -13.92 -4.38 3.83
CA GLY A 11 -13.68 -4.13 2.41
C GLY A 11 -12.27 -4.39 1.88
N LYS A 12 -11.44 -5.21 2.54
CA LYS A 12 -10.10 -5.58 2.01
C LYS A 12 -10.13 -6.11 0.56
N LYS A 13 -11.21 -6.79 0.17
CA LYS A 13 -11.42 -7.27 -1.21
C LYS A 13 -11.62 -6.13 -2.23
N TYR A 14 -12.12 -4.98 -1.76
CA TYR A 14 -12.44 -3.80 -2.58
C TYR A 14 -11.20 -3.01 -3.00
N LEU A 15 -10.04 -3.24 -2.37
CA LEU A 15 -8.79 -2.61 -2.79
C LEU A 15 -8.31 -3.07 -4.17
N VAL A 16 -8.77 -4.24 -4.64
CA VAL A 16 -8.22 -4.94 -5.80
C VAL A 16 -9.31 -5.56 -6.69
N ASP A 17 -10.57 -5.19 -6.51
CA ASP A 17 -11.69 -5.75 -7.29
C ASP A 17 -12.03 -4.94 -8.56
N ASP A 18 -11.26 -3.87 -8.83
CA ASP A 18 -11.46 -2.96 -9.98
C ASP A 18 -12.87 -2.35 -10.03
N ASN A 19 -13.58 -2.33 -8.88
CA ASN A 19 -14.92 -1.79 -8.78
C ASN A 19 -14.90 -0.39 -8.15
N PRO A 20 -15.16 0.67 -8.94
CA PRO A 20 -15.11 2.04 -8.45
C PRO A 20 -16.18 2.36 -7.40
N GLU A 21 -17.22 1.53 -7.29
CA GLU A 21 -18.30 1.69 -6.29
C GLU A 21 -17.93 1.13 -4.91
N THR A 22 -16.74 0.51 -4.78
CA THR A 22 -16.31 -0.11 -3.54
C THR A 22 -14.99 0.47 -3.06
N CYS A 23 -14.81 0.52 -1.73
CA CYS A 23 -13.59 1.08 -1.14
C CYS A 23 -13.21 0.35 0.14
N TRP A 24 -11.92 0.41 0.46
CA TRP A 24 -11.43 0.15 1.80
C TRP A 24 -11.36 1.45 2.58
N THR A 25 -11.87 1.43 3.81
CA THR A 25 -11.72 2.53 4.75
C THR A 25 -11.07 2.02 6.03
N SER A 26 -10.08 2.76 6.52
CA SER A 26 -9.39 2.47 7.77
C SER A 26 -10.24 2.81 8.99
N GLN A 27 -9.77 2.40 10.16
CA GLN A 27 -10.28 2.95 11.42
C GLN A 27 -9.77 4.38 11.63
N GLN A 28 -10.26 5.04 12.68
CA GLN A 28 -9.71 6.32 13.14
C GLN A 28 -8.31 6.14 13.76
N GLY A 29 -7.52 7.21 13.73
CA GLY A 29 -6.16 7.28 14.28
C GLY A 29 -5.06 7.10 13.22
N LEU A 30 -3.83 7.41 13.60
CA LEU A 30 -2.63 7.24 12.77
C LEU A 30 -1.54 6.52 13.60
N PRO A 31 -0.60 5.80 12.95
CA PRO A 31 -0.56 5.53 11.51
C PRO A 31 -1.58 4.46 11.09
N GLN A 32 -2.03 4.53 9.83
CA GLN A 32 -2.79 3.46 9.19
C GLN A 32 -1.91 2.70 8.19
N HIS A 33 -2.28 1.48 7.82
CA HIS A 33 -1.48 0.75 6.83
C HIS A 33 -2.28 -0.21 5.95
N ILE A 34 -1.76 -0.45 4.76
CA ILE A 34 -2.16 -1.54 3.86
C ILE A 34 -0.94 -2.42 3.63
N GLN A 35 -1.09 -3.73 3.84
CA GLN A 35 -0.04 -4.71 3.55
C GLN A 35 -0.47 -5.60 2.38
N LEU A 36 0.40 -5.68 1.37
CA LEU A 36 0.29 -6.54 0.22
C LEU A 36 1.29 -7.70 0.34
N THR A 37 0.85 -8.89 -0.01
CA THR A 37 1.70 -10.08 -0.11
C THR A 37 1.53 -10.69 -1.49
N PHE A 38 2.63 -10.80 -2.23
CA PHE A 38 2.66 -11.30 -3.59
C PHE A 38 2.86 -12.82 -3.61
N ALA A 39 2.22 -13.49 -4.58
CA ALA A 39 2.38 -14.95 -4.76
C ALA A 39 3.79 -15.31 -5.24
N HIS A 40 4.36 -14.47 -6.10
CA HIS A 40 5.72 -14.57 -6.61
C HIS A 40 6.50 -13.32 -6.19
N ARG A 41 7.84 -13.40 -6.21
CA ARG A 41 8.66 -12.21 -6.03
C ARG A 41 8.42 -11.25 -7.19
N VAL A 42 8.29 -9.97 -6.88
CA VAL A 42 8.06 -8.92 -7.87
C VAL A 42 9.09 -7.82 -7.71
N ILE A 43 9.35 -7.08 -8.79
CA ILE A 43 10.09 -5.83 -8.80
C ILE A 43 9.06 -4.73 -9.08
N PRO A 44 8.47 -4.11 -8.04
CA PRO A 44 7.52 -3.03 -8.22
C PRO A 44 8.22 -1.83 -8.85
N LYS A 45 7.58 -1.22 -9.84
CA LYS A 45 8.04 -0.01 -10.52
C LYS A 45 7.13 1.17 -10.24
N ARG A 46 5.83 0.93 -10.08
CA ARG A 46 4.83 1.98 -9.87
C ARG A 46 3.75 1.55 -8.88
N ILE A 47 3.25 2.51 -8.13
CA ILE A 47 2.01 2.38 -7.36
C ILE A 47 0.99 3.34 -7.92
N LEU A 48 -0.24 2.86 -8.09
CA LEU A 48 -1.39 3.65 -8.48
C LEU A 48 -2.39 3.59 -7.34
N LEU A 49 -2.85 4.75 -6.90
CA LEU A 49 -3.77 4.92 -5.79
C LEU A 49 -4.90 5.86 -6.19
N THR A 50 -6.13 5.49 -5.83
CA THR A 50 -7.29 6.39 -5.89
C THR A 50 -7.89 6.48 -4.50
N PHE A 51 -7.86 7.67 -3.91
CA PHE A 51 -8.44 7.93 -2.60
C PHE A 51 -9.82 8.60 -2.71
N GLN A 52 -10.60 8.53 -1.65
CA GLN A 52 -11.70 9.47 -1.44
C GLN A 52 -11.13 10.82 -1.00
N GLY A 53 -11.53 11.91 -1.64
CA GLY A 53 -11.15 13.27 -1.22
C GLY A 53 -11.58 13.53 0.23
N GLY A 54 -10.71 14.17 1.01
CA GLY A 54 -10.85 14.41 2.45
C GLY A 54 -10.44 13.23 3.35
N PHE A 55 -9.98 12.10 2.78
CA PHE A 55 -9.57 10.89 3.51
C PHE A 55 -8.26 10.32 2.95
N VAL A 56 -7.33 11.21 2.59
CA VAL A 56 -6.12 10.86 1.85
C VAL A 56 -4.93 10.69 2.78
N GLY A 57 -4.15 9.64 2.57
CA GLY A 57 -2.87 9.45 3.28
C GLY A 57 -1.78 10.34 2.71
N THR A 58 -1.71 11.61 3.12
CA THR A 58 -0.88 12.68 2.53
C THR A 58 0.63 12.46 2.69
N HIS A 59 1.06 11.61 3.64
CA HIS A 59 2.42 11.12 3.74
C HIS A 59 2.40 9.61 3.93
N CYS A 60 2.89 8.87 2.93
CA CYS A 60 2.86 7.41 2.91
C CYS A 60 4.26 6.82 2.78
N ILE A 61 4.71 6.08 3.80
CA ILE A 61 5.98 5.35 3.79
C ILE A 61 5.76 3.95 3.23
N LEU A 62 6.56 3.59 2.23
CA LEU A 62 6.62 2.24 1.69
C LEU A 62 7.69 1.45 2.42
N ARG A 63 7.29 0.32 3.00
CA ARG A 63 8.19 -0.63 3.66
C ARG A 63 8.16 -1.98 2.96
N VAL A 64 9.30 -2.65 2.93
CA VAL A 64 9.45 -3.99 2.35
C VAL A 64 10.02 -4.94 3.39
N GLU A 65 9.63 -6.19 3.29
CA GLU A 65 10.10 -7.24 4.18
C GLU A 65 11.47 -7.74 3.74
N CYS A 66 12.44 -7.77 4.65
CA CYS A 66 13.74 -8.36 4.41
C CYS A 66 13.74 -9.86 4.70
N ASP A 67 14.38 -10.63 3.81
CA ASP A 67 14.57 -12.07 3.97
C ASP A 67 15.79 -12.38 4.86
N SER A 68 15.90 -11.75 6.02
CA SER A 68 16.92 -12.10 7.01
C SER A 68 16.45 -13.31 7.82
N GLU A 69 17.35 -14.27 8.06
CA GLU A 69 17.05 -15.52 8.77
C GLU A 69 16.52 -15.24 10.19
N GLY A 70 15.23 -15.49 10.39
CA GLY A 70 14.62 -15.64 11.72
C GLY A 70 13.60 -14.56 12.13
N GLU A 71 13.65 -13.34 11.58
CA GLU A 71 12.76 -12.24 12.01
C GLU A 71 12.24 -11.41 10.83
N LYS A 72 10.91 -11.17 10.81
CA LYS A 72 10.25 -10.35 9.77
C LYS A 72 10.58 -8.88 9.96
N ASN A 73 11.74 -8.46 9.47
CA ASN A 73 12.18 -7.07 9.57
C ASN A 73 11.66 -6.25 8.38
N TRP A 74 10.89 -5.20 8.69
CA TRP A 74 10.39 -4.24 7.71
C TRP A 74 11.39 -3.10 7.56
N GLN A 75 11.91 -2.89 6.37
CA GLN A 75 12.79 -1.76 6.06
C GLN A 75 12.05 -0.70 5.27
N ILE A 76 12.37 0.57 5.52
CA ILE A 76 11.87 1.69 4.73
C ILE A 76 12.53 1.63 3.35
N TRP A 77 11.69 1.60 2.31
CA TRP A 77 12.15 1.67 0.93
C TRP A 77 12.12 3.12 0.42
N THR A 78 10.96 3.78 0.50
CA THR A 78 10.78 5.16 0.04
C THR A 78 9.51 5.76 0.65
N SER A 79 9.23 7.03 0.36
CA SER A 79 7.98 7.71 0.70
C SER A 79 7.30 8.24 -0.56
N ILE A 80 5.96 8.28 -0.54
CA ILE A 80 5.14 8.95 -1.56
C ILE A 80 4.23 9.98 -0.86
N TYR A 81 3.84 11.02 -1.60
CA TYR A 81 3.07 12.15 -1.10
C TYR A 81 1.82 12.38 -1.95
N PRO A 82 0.73 11.64 -1.69
CA PRO A 82 -0.53 11.82 -2.41
C PRO A 82 -1.18 13.18 -2.14
N GLU A 83 -1.71 13.78 -3.20
CA GLU A 83 -2.56 14.97 -3.12
C GLU A 83 -3.97 14.59 -2.64
N ASP A 84 -4.64 15.51 -1.94
CA ASP A 84 -6.03 15.34 -1.54
C ASP A 84 -6.99 15.54 -2.74
N VAL A 85 -7.07 14.51 -3.58
CA VAL A 85 -7.89 14.51 -4.80
C VAL A 85 -8.52 13.13 -5.02
N ASN A 86 -9.76 13.13 -5.52
CA ASN A 86 -10.46 11.91 -5.95
C ASN A 86 -10.18 11.61 -7.43
N ARG A 87 -8.93 11.28 -7.73
CA ARG A 87 -8.48 10.79 -9.04
C ARG A 87 -7.30 9.85 -8.85
N ARG A 88 -7.08 8.97 -9.82
CA ARG A 88 -5.91 8.09 -9.84
C ARG A 88 -4.62 8.91 -9.84
N GLN A 89 -3.75 8.62 -8.89
CA GLN A 89 -2.40 9.17 -8.77
C GLN A 89 -1.39 8.04 -8.97
N THR A 90 -0.32 8.31 -9.73
CA THR A 90 0.72 7.33 -10.07
C THR A 90 2.04 7.80 -9.48
N PHE A 91 2.73 6.90 -8.77
CA PHE A 91 4.03 7.16 -8.17
C PHE A 91 5.05 6.17 -8.70
N ASP A 92 6.10 6.68 -9.34
CA ASP A 92 7.26 5.90 -9.73
C ASP A 92 8.10 5.56 -8.49
N LEU A 93 8.50 4.29 -8.39
CA LEU A 93 9.29 3.78 -7.28
C LEU A 93 10.77 3.71 -7.68
N PRO A 94 11.69 4.11 -6.80
CA PRO A 94 13.12 3.94 -7.05
C PRO A 94 13.46 2.46 -7.06
N SER A 95 14.46 2.04 -7.84
CA SER A 95 14.94 0.66 -7.83
C SER A 95 15.25 0.20 -6.40
N TYR A 96 14.66 -0.92 -5.98
CA TYR A 96 15.00 -1.52 -4.70
C TYR A 96 16.38 -2.19 -4.82
N ASN A 97 17.20 -2.09 -3.78
CA ASN A 97 18.61 -2.55 -3.75
C ASN A 97 18.82 -4.07 -3.92
N ASN A 98 17.81 -4.80 -4.39
CA ASN A 98 17.86 -6.24 -4.53
C ASN A 98 17.10 -6.68 -5.78
N ASP A 99 17.85 -7.10 -6.81
CA ASP A 99 17.31 -7.66 -8.06
C ASP A 99 16.51 -8.96 -7.84
N SER A 100 16.60 -9.57 -6.64
CA SER A 100 15.77 -10.71 -6.29
C SER A 100 14.29 -10.36 -6.11
N GLY A 101 13.93 -9.06 -6.02
CA GLY A 101 12.55 -8.60 -5.83
C GLY A 101 11.98 -8.90 -4.44
N ILE A 102 10.78 -8.39 -4.19
CA ILE A 102 10.11 -8.42 -2.88
C ILE A 102 8.92 -9.38 -2.86
N ARG A 103 8.61 -9.93 -1.67
CA ARG A 103 7.39 -10.73 -1.42
C ARG A 103 6.27 -9.96 -0.75
N SER A 104 6.61 -8.93 0.01
CA SER A 104 5.65 -8.15 0.77
C SER A 104 5.96 -6.66 0.67
N LEU A 105 4.91 -5.86 0.53
CA LEU A 105 4.97 -4.39 0.50
C LEU A 105 3.95 -3.86 1.51
N LYS A 106 4.36 -2.90 2.32
CA LYS A 106 3.50 -2.24 3.32
C LYS A 106 3.49 -0.74 3.07
N LEU A 107 2.32 -0.19 2.82
CA LEU A 107 2.07 1.24 2.73
C LEU A 107 1.65 1.71 4.12
N VAL A 108 2.40 2.61 4.74
CA VAL A 108 2.14 3.17 6.07
C VAL A 108 1.78 4.64 5.90
N PHE A 109 0.52 4.97 6.14
CA PHE A 109 0.01 6.34 6.10
C PHE A 109 0.29 7.01 7.45
N GLU A 110 1.29 7.89 7.49
CA GLU A 110 1.70 8.60 8.70
C GLU A 110 0.93 9.90 8.91
N GLN A 111 0.37 10.46 7.84
CA GLN A 111 -0.47 11.65 7.86
C GLN A 111 -1.74 11.38 7.05
N SER A 112 -2.84 12.03 7.44
CA SER A 112 -4.11 12.01 6.72
C SER A 112 -4.64 13.43 6.52
N SER A 113 -5.40 13.65 5.44
CA SER A 113 -6.21 14.86 5.29
C SER A 113 -7.50 14.84 6.12
N ASP A 114 -7.95 13.66 6.58
CA ASP A 114 -9.06 13.54 7.53
C ASP A 114 -8.58 13.91 8.94
N PHE A 115 -9.36 14.75 9.64
CA PHE A 115 -9.07 15.19 11.00
C PHE A 115 -8.93 14.03 11.99
N PHE A 116 -9.67 12.94 11.80
CA PHE A 116 -9.62 11.77 12.67
C PHE A 116 -8.58 10.74 12.22
N GLY A 117 -7.77 11.04 11.21
CA GLY A 117 -6.71 10.14 10.74
C GLY A 117 -7.19 8.99 9.85
N ARG A 118 -8.45 8.99 9.41
CA ARG A 118 -8.99 7.92 8.55
C ARG A 118 -8.43 8.00 7.14
N ILE A 119 -8.35 6.86 6.48
CA ILE A 119 -7.88 6.71 5.09
C ILE A 119 -8.95 5.92 4.32
N THR A 120 -9.34 6.41 3.15
CA THR A 120 -10.26 5.71 2.25
C THR A 120 -9.65 5.56 0.87
N VAL A 121 -9.51 4.30 0.41
CA VAL A 121 -8.89 3.93 -0.87
C VAL A 121 -9.92 3.16 -1.70
N TYR A 122 -10.22 3.67 -2.88
CA TYR A 122 -11.07 3.01 -3.88
C TYR A 122 -10.29 1.98 -4.69
N ASP A 123 -9.06 2.31 -5.10
CA ASP A 123 -8.26 1.47 -5.97
C ASP A 123 -6.78 1.54 -5.55
N LEU A 124 -6.14 0.37 -5.45
CA LEU A 124 -4.71 0.24 -5.21
C LEU A 124 -4.14 -0.80 -6.19
N LYS A 125 -3.25 -0.33 -7.06
CA LYS A 125 -2.53 -1.18 -8.00
C LYS A 125 -1.02 -1.04 -7.84
N VAL A 126 -0.32 -2.16 -7.94
CA VAL A 126 1.13 -2.22 -8.03
C VAL A 126 1.51 -2.74 -9.40
N GLU A 127 2.26 -1.95 -10.16
CA GLU A 127 2.78 -2.33 -11.48
C GLU A 127 4.27 -2.59 -11.42
N GLY A 128 4.74 -3.65 -12.07
CA GLY A 128 6.12 -4.11 -12.01
C GLY A 128 6.32 -5.38 -12.82
N THR A 129 7.44 -6.06 -12.59
CA THR A 129 7.76 -7.35 -13.23
C THR A 129 7.77 -8.46 -12.20
N VAL A 130 7.37 -9.67 -12.62
CA VAL A 130 7.54 -10.87 -11.80
C VAL A 130 8.97 -11.37 -11.98
N VAL A 131 9.63 -11.77 -10.89
CA VAL A 131 10.99 -12.32 -10.96
C VAL A 131 10.90 -13.76 -11.45
N GLY A 132 11.58 -14.07 -12.55
CA GLY A 132 11.62 -15.40 -13.15
C GLY A 132 10.48 -15.72 -14.13
N SER A 133 9.75 -14.71 -14.62
CA SER A 133 8.81 -14.83 -15.75
C SER A 133 9.46 -14.54 -17.09
#